data_AF-A0A0E3ZE34-F1
#
_entry.id   AF-A0A0E3ZE34-F1
#
_cell.length_a   1.000
_cell.length_b   1.000
_cell.length_c   1.000
_cell.angle_alpha   90.00
_cell.angle_beta   90.00
_cell.angle_gamma   90.00
#
_symmetry.space_group_name_H-M   'P 1'
#
loop_
_entity.id
_entity.type
_entity.pdbx_description
1 polymer ?
#
loop_
_entity_poly.entity_id
_entity_poly.type
_entity_poly.pdbx_seq_one_letter_code
_entity_poly.pdbx_strand_id
1 'polypeptide(L)'
;MGVNLSGGTSAGLKLRKFTSESTALRYGVYTSYDHSKLSGDARHSNLLVSFAPGFEKHFAGTKRFSPYLGLTMPLSVRGARYKSDLVVVKGSTSESYLDNNNRSYFGVRLNGLAGVDFYIAKNFYVGFEAGVGIGYRKYSDVEVEYKQEFTSNRTVEGYHGFNFGTFTTGGLRIGFVF
;
A
#
# COMPACT_ATOMS: atom_id res chain seq x y z
N MET A 1 10.37 16.19 5.03
CA MET A 1 9.85 14.88 5.48
C MET A 1 8.38 15.02 5.82
N GLY A 2 7.51 14.20 5.21
CA GLY A 2 6.07 14.19 5.49
C GLY A 2 5.61 12.87 6.08
N VAL A 3 4.86 12.93 7.17
CA VAL A 3 4.25 11.76 7.79
C VAL A 3 2.77 11.78 7.45
N ASN A 4 2.29 10.72 6.81
CA ASN A 4 0.86 10.57 6.54
C ASN A 4 0.33 9.44 7.42
N LEU A 5 -0.44 9.82 8.44
CA LEU A 5 -1.22 8.88 9.23
C LEU A 5 -2.63 8.86 8.62
N SER A 6 -2.97 7.78 7.92
CA SER A 6 -4.36 7.49 7.55
C SER A 6 -4.97 6.61 8.63
N GLY A 7 -6.17 6.95 9.11
CA GLY A 7 -6.88 6.16 10.12
C GLY A 7 -7.10 4.72 9.64
N GLY A 8 -6.37 3.79 10.26
CA GLY A 8 -6.28 2.36 9.95
C GLY A 8 -4.91 1.82 10.40
N THR A 9 -4.72 0.51 10.49
CA THR A 9 -3.42 -0.12 10.86
C THR A 9 -2.34 -0.01 9.76
N SER A 10 -2.46 1.00 8.91
CA SER A 10 -1.55 1.34 7.83
C SER A 10 -0.76 2.60 8.17
N ALA A 11 0.57 2.51 8.09
CA ALA A 11 1.49 3.60 8.33
C ALA A 11 2.32 3.88 7.08
N GLY A 12 2.52 5.16 6.77
CA GLY A 12 3.28 5.58 5.60
C GLY A 12 4.23 6.74 5.90
N LEU A 13 5.48 6.59 5.51
CA LEU A 13 6.49 7.65 5.54
C LEU A 13 6.83 8.07 4.12
N LYS A 14 6.86 9.39 3.89
CA LYS A 14 7.24 9.98 2.60
C LYS A 14 8.40 10.94 2.80
N LEU A 15 9.46 10.71 2.04
CA LEU A 15 10.62 11.58 1.94
C LEU A 15 10.60 12.26 0.58
N ARG A 16 10.86 13.56 0.58
CA ARG A 16 10.97 14.39 -0.61
C ARG A 16 12.27 15.17 -0.53
N LYS A 17 13.03 15.21 -1.62
CA LYS A 17 14.23 16.01 -1.77
C LYS A 17 14.15 16.81 -3.07
N PHE A 18 14.18 18.14 -2.97
CA PHE A 18 14.23 19.01 -4.14
C PHE A 18 15.61 18.91 -4.79
N THR A 19 15.63 18.56 -6.07
CA THR A 19 16.85 18.57 -6.91
C THR A 19 16.96 19.87 -7.71
N SER A 20 15.85 20.58 -7.88
CA SER A 20 15.75 21.88 -8.55
C SER A 20 14.59 22.66 -7.95
N GLU A 21 14.39 23.91 -8.34
CA GLU A 21 13.28 24.75 -7.85
C GLU A 21 11.90 24.16 -8.16
N SER A 22 11.77 23.48 -9.31
CA SER A 22 10.50 22.88 -9.76
C SER A 22 10.47 21.36 -9.65
N THR A 23 11.54 20.69 -9.21
CA THR A 23 11.66 19.24 -9.33
C THR A 23 12.10 18.62 -8.01
N ALA A 24 11.41 17.56 -7.60
CA ALA A 24 11.73 16.82 -6.39
C ALA A 24 11.74 15.31 -6.64
N LEU A 25 12.68 14.63 -6.01
CA LEU A 25 12.66 13.18 -5.86
C LEU A 25 11.79 12.83 -4.65
N ARG A 26 10.99 11.77 -4.79
CA ARG A 26 10.15 11.25 -3.71
C ARG A 26 10.41 9.77 -3.46
N TYR A 27 10.36 9.40 -2.20
CA TYR A 27 10.45 8.02 -1.74
C TYR A 27 9.38 7.79 -0.68
N GLY A 28 8.49 6.83 -0.93
CA GLY A 28 7.50 6.38 0.04
C GLY A 28 7.85 5.01 0.58
N VAL A 29 7.67 4.82 1.88
CA VAL A 29 7.62 3.51 2.52
C VAL A 29 6.27 3.38 3.19
N TYR A 30 5.56 2.30 2.91
CA TYR A 30 4.25 2.02 3.50
C TYR A 30 4.27 0.63 4.09
N THR A 31 3.66 0.49 5.26
CA THR A 31 3.41 -0.78 5.90
C THR A 31 1.96 -0.83 6.33
N SER A 32 1.35 -2.01 6.25
CA SER A 32 0.04 -2.27 6.82
C SER A 32 0.09 -3.64 7.46
N TYR A 33 -0.34 -3.72 8.71
CA TYR A 33 -0.45 -4.98 9.42
C TYR A 33 -1.86 -5.11 9.96
N ASP A 34 -2.50 -6.23 9.65
CA ASP A 34 -3.82 -6.53 10.18
C ASP A 34 -3.79 -7.90 10.82
N HIS A 35 -4.33 -7.99 12.02
CA HIS A 35 -4.51 -9.23 12.75
C HIS A 35 -5.84 -9.19 13.46
N SER A 36 -6.70 -10.17 13.17
CA SER A 36 -7.98 -10.29 13.81
C SER A 36 -8.27 -11.74 14.20
N LYS A 37 -8.97 -11.88 15.33
CA LYS A 37 -9.60 -13.12 15.75
C LYS A 37 -11.04 -13.08 15.25
N LEU A 38 -11.42 -14.05 14.43
CA LEU A 38 -12.73 -14.07 13.77
C LEU A 38 -13.77 -14.71 14.69
N SER A 39 -13.64 -16.02 14.96
CA SER A 39 -14.51 -16.79 15.83
C SER A 39 -13.81 -18.08 16.28
N GLY A 40 -14.07 -18.56 17.49
CA GLY A 40 -13.34 -19.70 18.07
C GLY A 40 -11.83 -19.44 18.08
N ASP A 41 -11.03 -20.37 17.54
CA ASP A 41 -9.59 -20.19 17.34
C ASP A 41 -9.19 -19.76 15.92
N ALA A 42 -10.17 -19.42 15.07
CA ALA A 42 -9.91 -18.88 13.75
C ALA A 42 -9.30 -17.47 13.82
N ARG A 43 -8.14 -17.30 13.19
CA ARG A 43 -7.37 -16.06 13.16
C ARG A 43 -6.81 -15.83 11.77
N HIS A 44 -6.80 -14.58 11.35
CA HIS A 44 -6.06 -14.17 10.15
C HIS A 44 -5.01 -13.13 10.48
N SER A 45 -4.00 -13.05 9.64
CA SER A 45 -2.99 -12.01 9.68
C SER A 45 -2.55 -11.66 8.27
N ASN A 46 -2.36 -10.36 8.01
CA ASN A 46 -1.67 -9.90 6.82
C ASN A 46 -0.61 -8.86 7.15
N LEU A 47 0.42 -8.83 6.32
CA LEU A 47 1.45 -7.81 6.33
C LEU A 47 1.67 -7.36 4.89
N LEU A 48 1.49 -6.08 4.63
CA LEU A 48 1.83 -5.43 3.38
C LEU A 48 3.00 -4.50 3.63
N VAL A 49 4.06 -4.64 2.85
CA VAL A 49 5.16 -3.67 2.80
C VAL A 49 5.26 -3.15 1.37
N SER A 50 5.40 -1.84 1.22
CA SER A 50 5.55 -1.21 -0.08
C SER A 50 6.60 -0.11 -0.07
N PHE A 51 7.42 -0.11 -1.11
CA PHE A 51 8.40 0.93 -1.41
C PHE A 51 7.99 1.64 -2.70
N ALA A 52 7.94 2.97 -2.70
CA ALA A 52 7.44 3.77 -3.81
C ALA A 52 8.41 4.92 -4.15
N PRO A 53 9.44 4.65 -4.97
CA PRO A 53 10.24 5.71 -5.56
C PRO A 53 9.40 6.50 -6.58
N GLY A 54 9.80 7.74 -6.82
CA GLY A 54 9.15 8.59 -7.80
C GLY A 54 9.79 9.96 -7.90
N PHE A 55 9.15 10.81 -8.67
CA PHE A 55 9.52 12.21 -8.83
C PHE A 55 8.28 13.08 -8.92
N GLU A 56 8.45 14.36 -8.61
CA GLU A 56 7.43 15.38 -8.66
C GLU A 56 7.95 16.60 -9.38
N LYS A 57 7.06 17.24 -10.12
CA LYS A 57 7.25 18.54 -10.74
C LYS A 57 6.27 19.52 -10.10
N HIS A 58 6.82 20.49 -9.39
CA HIS A 58 6.10 21.62 -8.82
C HIS A 58 5.93 22.70 -9.87
N PHE A 59 4.76 23.31 -9.91
CA PHE A 59 4.45 24.43 -10.80
C PHE A 59 4.61 25.75 -10.05
N ALA A 60 4.75 26.82 -10.81
CA ALA A 60 4.69 28.18 -10.28
C ALA A 60 3.35 28.35 -9.56
N GLY A 61 3.41 28.44 -8.23
CA GLY A 61 2.27 28.66 -7.36
C GLY A 61 2.41 29.99 -6.62
N THR A 62 1.71 30.14 -5.50
CA THR A 62 1.95 31.28 -4.60
C THR A 62 2.98 30.91 -3.55
N LYS A 63 3.43 31.88 -2.74
CA LYS A 63 4.35 31.63 -1.61
C LYS A 63 3.84 30.59 -0.60
N ARG A 64 2.53 30.31 -0.58
CA ARG A 64 1.92 29.34 0.35
C ARG A 64 1.18 28.21 -0.34
N PHE A 65 1.06 28.23 -1.67
CA PHE A 65 0.28 27.26 -2.42
C PHE A 65 1.18 26.67 -3.50
N SER A 66 1.58 25.41 -3.34
CA SER A 66 2.48 24.72 -4.26
C SER A 66 1.77 23.52 -4.92
N PRO A 67 1.16 23.72 -6.10
CA PRO A 67 0.61 22.61 -6.87
C PRO A 67 1.73 21.82 -7.54
N TYR A 68 1.55 20.50 -7.64
CA TYR A 68 2.52 19.61 -8.26
C TYR A 68 1.86 18.43 -8.98
N LEU A 69 2.56 17.92 -9.98
CA LEU A 69 2.27 16.63 -10.61
C LEU A 69 3.41 15.68 -10.27
N GLY A 70 3.12 14.41 -10.11
CA GLY A 70 4.12 13.40 -9.77
C GLY A 70 3.90 12.07 -10.45
N LEU A 71 4.96 11.28 -10.48
CA LEU A 71 4.93 9.90 -10.92
C LEU A 71 5.56 9.05 -9.82
N THR A 72 4.95 7.92 -9.49
CA THR A 72 5.54 6.93 -8.56
C THR A 72 5.44 5.53 -9.11
N MET A 73 6.39 4.68 -8.74
CA MET A 73 6.38 3.27 -9.07
C MET A 73 6.40 2.39 -7.81
N PRO A 74 5.26 2.18 -7.12
CA PRO A 74 5.23 1.31 -5.96
C PRO A 74 5.53 -0.15 -6.29
N LEU A 75 6.47 -0.71 -5.55
CA LEU A 75 6.70 -2.14 -5.39
C LEU A 75 6.08 -2.57 -4.07
N SER A 76 5.36 -3.68 -4.06
CA SER A 76 4.61 -4.14 -2.90
C SER A 76 4.69 -5.64 -2.73
N VAL A 77 4.84 -6.08 -1.49
CA VAL A 77 4.79 -7.49 -1.08
C VAL A 77 3.74 -7.60 0.00
N ARG A 78 2.78 -8.50 -0.19
CA ARG A 78 1.78 -8.84 0.83
C ARG A 78 1.93 -10.30 1.22
N GLY A 79 2.13 -10.55 2.51
CA GLY A 79 1.96 -11.85 3.13
C GLY A 79 0.59 -11.96 3.78
N ALA A 80 -0.09 -13.08 3.57
CA ALA A 80 -1.39 -13.41 4.12
C ALA A 80 -1.38 -14.82 4.72
N ARG A 81 -2.00 -14.98 5.88
CA ARG A 81 -2.11 -16.26 6.57
C ARG A 81 -3.44 -16.34 7.32
N TYR A 82 -4.04 -17.52 7.30
CA TYR A 82 -5.21 -17.89 8.07
C TYR A 82 -4.92 -19.18 8.84
N LYS A 83 -5.41 -19.26 10.07
CA LYS A 83 -5.30 -20.43 10.93
C LYS A 83 -6.63 -20.66 11.64
N SER A 84 -7.03 -21.92 11.72
CA SER A 84 -8.15 -22.41 12.52
C SER A 84 -7.71 -23.72 13.21
N ASP A 85 -8.59 -24.31 14.01
CA ASP A 85 -8.37 -25.60 14.66
C ASP A 85 -8.31 -26.75 13.65
N LEU A 86 -9.01 -26.60 12.52
CA LEU A 86 -9.13 -27.63 11.50
C LEU A 86 -8.09 -27.49 10.38
N VAL A 87 -7.71 -26.24 10.05
CA VAL A 87 -6.95 -25.93 8.83
C VAL A 87 -5.98 -24.77 9.04
N VAL A 88 -4.84 -24.81 8.35
CA VAL A 88 -3.91 -23.70 8.19
C VAL A 88 -3.83 -23.36 6.72
N VAL A 89 -4.12 -22.12 6.37
CA VAL A 89 -4.02 -21.62 4.99
C VAL A 89 -2.89 -20.60 4.92
N LYS A 90 -1.84 -20.90 4.16
CA LYS A 90 -0.76 -19.95 3.85
C LYS A 90 -1.05 -19.35 2.48
N GLY A 91 -0.88 -18.03 2.36
CA GLY A 91 -1.15 -17.33 1.10
C GLY A 91 -2.54 -16.70 1.01
N SER A 92 -3.40 -16.85 2.04
CA SER A 92 -4.74 -16.26 2.10
C SER A 92 -5.11 -15.86 3.55
N THR A 93 -5.89 -14.79 3.73
CA THR A 93 -6.51 -14.41 5.02
C THR A 93 -7.88 -15.05 5.26
N SER A 94 -8.38 -15.88 4.34
CA SER A 94 -9.67 -16.55 4.45
C SER A 94 -9.53 -18.05 4.18
N GLU A 95 -10.38 -18.84 4.84
CA GLU A 95 -10.61 -20.26 4.53
C GLU A 95 -11.17 -20.44 3.12
N SER A 96 -12.04 -19.53 2.67
CA SER A 96 -12.44 -19.40 1.27
C SER A 96 -11.33 -18.70 0.49
N TYR A 97 -10.25 -19.43 0.22
CA TYR A 97 -9.05 -18.98 -0.52
C TYR A 97 -9.31 -18.59 -1.99
N LEU A 98 -10.55 -18.69 -2.46
CA LEU A 98 -11.00 -18.28 -3.80
C LEU A 98 -11.23 -16.76 -3.89
N ASP A 99 -11.29 -16.05 -2.77
CA ASP A 99 -11.40 -14.59 -2.80
C ASP A 99 -10.04 -13.94 -3.07
N ASN A 100 -9.93 -13.33 -4.25
CA ASN A 100 -8.76 -12.63 -4.76
C ASN A 100 -8.27 -11.52 -3.82
N ASN A 101 -9.16 -10.91 -3.02
CA ASN A 101 -8.80 -9.80 -2.15
C ASN A 101 -8.05 -10.24 -0.88
N ASN A 102 -8.02 -11.54 -0.59
CA ASN A 102 -7.44 -12.11 0.62
C ASN A 102 -6.07 -12.75 0.41
N ARG A 103 -5.59 -12.83 -0.84
CA ARG A 103 -4.35 -13.55 -1.17
C ARG A 103 -3.07 -12.72 -0.97
N SER A 104 -1.98 -13.44 -0.70
CA SER A 104 -0.60 -12.94 -0.80
C SER A 104 -0.28 -12.57 -2.24
N TYR A 105 0.51 -11.51 -2.44
CA TYR A 105 0.94 -11.12 -3.77
C TYR A 105 2.25 -10.34 -3.76
N PHE A 106 2.94 -10.39 -4.90
CA PHE A 106 3.90 -9.38 -5.30
C PHE A 106 3.22 -8.43 -6.30
N GLY A 107 3.37 -7.13 -6.12
CA GLY A 107 2.69 -6.13 -6.92
C GLY A 107 3.61 -5.00 -7.34
N VAL A 108 3.49 -4.60 -8.60
CA VAL A 108 4.13 -3.41 -9.15
C VAL A 108 3.04 -2.48 -9.65
N ARG A 109 3.18 -1.19 -9.39
CA ARG A 109 2.23 -0.18 -9.86
C ARG A 109 2.97 1.00 -10.46
N LEU A 110 2.34 1.66 -11.41
CA LEU A 110 2.74 2.97 -11.89
C LEU A 110 1.59 3.94 -11.61
N ASN A 111 1.88 5.02 -10.89
CA ASN A 111 0.88 6.02 -10.55
C ASN A 111 1.26 7.40 -11.06
N GLY A 112 0.32 8.06 -11.72
CA GLY A 112 0.31 9.51 -11.88
C GLY A 112 -0.37 10.16 -10.67
N LEU A 113 0.16 11.27 -10.22
CA LEU A 113 -0.26 11.97 -9.01
C LEU A 113 -0.46 13.44 -9.33
N ALA A 114 -1.49 14.03 -8.76
CA ALA A 114 -1.74 15.47 -8.74
C ALA A 114 -1.98 15.87 -7.29
N GLY A 115 -1.22 16.85 -6.81
CA GLY A 115 -1.32 17.28 -5.43
C GLY A 115 -1.08 18.76 -5.26
N VAL A 116 -1.37 19.21 -4.05
CA VAL A 116 -1.20 20.58 -3.62
C VAL A 116 -0.70 20.60 -2.19
N ASP A 117 0.32 21.41 -1.94
CA ASP A 117 0.84 21.68 -0.60
C ASP A 117 0.52 23.11 -0.20
N PHE A 118 -0.17 23.27 0.94
CA PHE A 118 -0.51 24.55 1.55
C PHE A 118 0.35 24.81 2.80
N TYR A 119 1.24 25.79 2.73
CA TYR A 119 2.17 26.11 3.82
C TYR A 119 1.48 26.98 4.88
N ILE A 120 1.23 26.39 6.05
CA ILE A 120 0.65 27.08 7.22
C ILE A 120 1.77 27.82 7.98
N ALA A 121 2.98 27.26 7.99
CA ALA A 121 4.18 27.93 8.49
C ALA A 121 5.35 27.72 7.50
N LYS A 122 6.44 28.47 7.68
CA LYS A 122 7.61 28.47 6.79
C LYS A 122 8.13 27.05 6.45
N ASN A 123 8.02 26.15 7.40
CA ASN A 123 8.52 24.79 7.31
C ASN A 123 7.41 23.74 7.48
N PHE A 124 6.14 24.14 7.57
CA PHE A 124 5.03 23.22 7.86
C PHE A 124 3.91 23.40 6.85
N TYR A 125 3.54 22.32 6.16
CA TYR A 125 2.46 22.34 5.18
C TYR A 125 1.41 21.26 5.46
N VAL A 126 0.20 21.58 5.01
CA VAL A 126 -0.90 20.64 4.86
C VAL A 126 -1.14 20.41 3.38
N GLY A 127 -1.14 19.16 2.94
CA GLY A 127 -1.26 18.81 1.53
C GLY A 127 -2.39 17.83 1.22
N PHE A 128 -2.86 17.88 -0.01
CA PHE A 128 -3.82 16.93 -0.59
C PHE A 128 -3.23 16.33 -1.87
N GLU A 129 -3.48 15.04 -2.13
CA GLU A 129 -3.05 14.38 -3.37
C GLU A 129 -4.11 13.37 -3.83
N ALA A 130 -4.44 13.48 -5.11
CA ALA A 130 -5.17 12.47 -5.86
C ALA A 130 -4.23 11.82 -6.87
N GLY A 131 -4.58 10.62 -7.31
CA GLY A 131 -3.78 9.87 -8.25
C GLY A 131 -4.60 8.91 -9.09
N VAL A 132 -4.00 8.51 -10.19
CA VAL A 132 -4.47 7.44 -11.06
C VAL A 132 -3.35 6.42 -11.19
N GLY A 133 -3.66 5.14 -11.24
CA GLY A 133 -2.64 4.12 -11.30
C GLY A 133 -3.05 2.89 -12.08
N ILE A 134 -2.07 2.30 -12.75
CA ILE A 134 -2.14 0.98 -13.34
C ILE A 134 -1.20 0.05 -12.57
N GLY A 135 -1.68 -1.14 -12.24
CA GLY A 135 -0.97 -2.11 -11.42
C GLY A 135 -1.00 -3.49 -12.04
N TYR A 136 0.07 -4.21 -11.79
CA TYR A 136 0.20 -5.65 -12.02
C TYR A 136 0.40 -6.33 -10.66
N ARG A 137 -0.34 -7.42 -10.43
CA ARG A 137 -0.17 -8.26 -9.25
C ARG A 137 0.04 -9.70 -9.69
N LYS A 138 1.08 -10.32 -9.14
CA LYS A 138 1.30 -11.75 -9.18
C LYS A 138 0.89 -12.32 -7.82
N TYR A 139 -0.22 -13.02 -7.78
CA TYR A 139 -0.69 -13.70 -6.58
C TYR A 139 0.14 -14.95 -6.35
N SER A 140 0.51 -15.18 -5.09
CA SER A 140 1.26 -16.38 -4.70
C SER A 140 0.36 -17.60 -4.62
N ASP A 141 0.96 -18.78 -4.72
CA ASP A 141 0.28 -20.04 -4.44
C ASP A 141 -0.30 -20.04 -3.03
N VAL A 142 -1.43 -20.73 -2.86
CA VAL A 142 -2.06 -20.94 -1.57
C VAL A 142 -1.87 -22.39 -1.16
N GLU A 143 -1.26 -22.59 0.00
CA GLU A 143 -1.11 -23.90 0.63
C GLU A 143 -2.19 -24.06 1.71
N VAL A 144 -2.95 -25.14 1.61
CA VAL A 144 -3.97 -25.55 2.57
C VAL A 144 -3.48 -26.81 3.27
N GLU A 145 -3.18 -26.68 4.56
CA GLU A 145 -2.75 -27.77 5.44
C GLU A 145 -3.91 -28.16 6.36
N TYR A 146 -4.41 -29.38 6.25
CA TYR A 146 -5.45 -29.90 7.13
C TYR A 146 -4.81 -30.56 8.35
N LYS A 147 -5.37 -30.31 9.55
CA LYS A 147 -4.88 -30.92 10.80
C LYS A 147 -5.52 -32.27 11.12
N GLN A 148 -6.40 -32.78 10.26
CA GLN A 148 -7.08 -34.06 10.42
C GLN A 148 -6.32 -35.16 9.66
N GLU A 149 -6.18 -36.35 10.27
CA GLU A 149 -5.32 -37.44 9.75
C GLU A 149 -5.74 -38.01 8.39
N PHE A 150 -6.98 -37.75 7.93
CA PHE A 150 -7.53 -38.35 6.70
C PHE A 150 -7.75 -37.37 5.54
N THR A 151 -7.28 -36.12 5.66
CA THR A 151 -7.42 -35.12 4.58
C THR A 151 -6.05 -34.71 4.06
N SER A 152 -5.84 -34.88 2.75
CA SER A 152 -4.58 -34.48 2.11
C SER A 152 -4.48 -32.97 1.95
N ASN A 153 -3.26 -32.45 2.13
CA ASN A 153 -2.94 -31.05 1.85
C ASN A 153 -3.20 -30.70 0.38
N ARG A 154 -3.55 -29.44 0.13
CA ARG A 154 -3.86 -28.94 -1.20
C ARG A 154 -3.07 -27.67 -1.49
N THR A 155 -2.52 -27.58 -2.70
CA THR A 155 -1.95 -26.34 -3.23
C THR A 155 -2.86 -25.80 -4.32
N VAL A 156 -3.17 -24.51 -4.26
CA VAL A 156 -3.90 -23.78 -5.28
C VAL A 156 -2.94 -22.81 -5.94
N GLU A 157 -2.73 -22.97 -7.24
CA GLU A 157 -1.82 -22.12 -7.98
C GLU A 157 -2.20 -20.65 -7.89
N GLY A 158 -1.17 -19.82 -7.86
CA GLY A 158 -1.28 -18.38 -8.03
C GLY A 158 -1.67 -18.03 -9.46
N TYR A 159 -2.11 -16.80 -9.64
CA TYR A 159 -2.42 -16.23 -10.95
C TYR A 159 -1.93 -14.79 -10.98
N HIS A 160 -2.05 -14.14 -12.13
CA HIS A 160 -1.70 -12.73 -12.27
C HIS A 160 -2.92 -11.91 -12.68
N GLY A 161 -2.88 -10.63 -12.34
CA GLY A 161 -3.96 -9.70 -12.68
C GLY A 161 -3.42 -8.31 -12.95
N PHE A 162 -4.14 -7.61 -13.83
CA PHE A 162 -3.95 -6.19 -14.08
C PHE A 162 -5.09 -5.42 -13.46
N ASN A 163 -4.79 -4.27 -12.88
CA ASN A 163 -5.79 -3.38 -12.33
C ASN A 163 -5.51 -1.95 -12.76
N PHE A 164 -6.56 -1.22 -13.12
CA PHE A 164 -6.52 0.22 -13.29
C PHE A 164 -7.47 0.85 -12.28
N GLY A 165 -7.10 1.99 -11.72
CA GLY A 165 -7.99 2.69 -10.80
C GLY A 165 -7.48 4.06 -10.41
N THR A 166 -8.44 4.91 -10.02
CA THR A 166 -8.18 6.18 -9.34
C THR A 166 -8.03 5.93 -7.86
N PHE A 167 -7.20 6.71 -7.18
CA PHE A 167 -7.09 6.68 -5.73
C PHE A 167 -6.84 8.09 -5.20
N THR A 168 -7.33 8.37 -4.01
CA THR A 168 -6.88 9.52 -3.22
C THR A 168 -6.03 8.96 -2.09
N THR A 169 -4.96 9.67 -1.71
CA THR A 169 -4.36 9.35 -0.41
C THR A 169 -5.31 9.91 0.64
N GLY A 170 -6.08 9.03 1.29
CA GLY A 170 -7.28 9.36 2.08
C GLY A 170 -7.06 10.17 3.37
N GLY A 171 -6.10 11.08 3.42
CA GLY A 171 -5.87 11.94 4.58
C GLY A 171 -5.13 13.22 4.23
N LEU A 172 -5.38 14.27 5.03
CA LEU A 172 -4.55 15.47 5.03
C LEU A 172 -3.09 15.07 5.28
N ARG A 173 -2.19 15.52 4.41
CA ARG A 173 -0.76 15.29 4.58
C ARG A 173 -0.23 16.37 5.47
N ILE A 174 0.49 15.99 6.50
CA ILE A 174 1.26 16.94 7.29
C ILE A 174 2.72 16.71 6.96
N GLY A 175 3.42 17.78 6.58
CA GLY A 175 4.82 17.69 6.24
C GLY A 175 5.65 18.83 6.77
N PHE A 176 6.87 18.50 7.14
CA PHE A 176 7.89 19.44 7.52
C PHE A 176 8.93 19.57 6.40
N VAL A 177 9.25 20.78 5.98
CA VAL A 177 10.33 21.09 5.03
C VAL A 177 11.48 21.65 5.85
N PHE A 178 12.69 21.15 5.68
CA PHE A 178 13.91 21.67 6.31
C PHE A 178 14.85 22.19 5.24
#